data_AF-A0A438DK67-F1
#
_entry.id   AF-A0A438DK67-F1
#
_cell.length_a   1.000
_cell.length_b   1.000
_cell.length_c   1.000
_cell.angle_alpha   90.00
_cell.angle_beta   90.00
_cell.angle_gamma   90.00
#
_symmetry.space_group_name_H-M   'P 1'
#
loop_
_entity.id
_entity.type
_entity.pdbx_description
1 polymer ?
#
loop_
_entity_poly.entity_id
_entity_poly.type
_entity_poly.pdbx_seq_one_letter_code
_entity_poly.pdbx_strand_id
1 'polypeptide(L)'
;MAVVSSGGKCWFGVDSKTFEISVNKAKGKVFGTVCERGLNIYSWVRFSGKGLTFLLEGAETYCCLKVGERFKKAWAEGERRYQLELRTNKAGQFLFCTAWDVVKYEHLK
;
A
#
# COMPACT_ATOMS: atom_id res chain seq x y z
N MET A 1 -27.16 -8.15 -16.27
CA MET A 1 -26.71 -7.97 -14.86
C MET A 1 -25.35 -8.63 -14.72
N ALA A 2 -24.27 -7.85 -14.64
CA ALA A 2 -22.97 -8.41 -14.31
C ALA A 2 -22.95 -8.67 -12.80
N VAL A 3 -22.83 -9.93 -12.40
CA VAL A 3 -22.40 -10.29 -11.06
C VAL A 3 -20.98 -9.75 -10.88
N VAL A 4 -20.86 -8.56 -10.30
CA VAL A 4 -19.57 -8.01 -9.87
C VAL A 4 -19.09 -8.94 -8.75
N SER A 5 -18.08 -9.76 -9.01
CA SER A 5 -17.47 -10.57 -7.96
C SER A 5 -17.01 -9.62 -6.86
N SER A 6 -17.43 -9.86 -5.61
CA SER A 6 -17.16 -8.97 -4.47
C SER A 6 -15.69 -9.02 -4.00
N GLY A 7 -14.78 -9.43 -4.87
CA GLY A 7 -13.35 -9.52 -4.65
C GLY A 7 -12.62 -9.71 -5.97
N GLY A 8 -11.42 -9.14 -6.03
CA GLY A 8 -10.52 -9.17 -7.17
C GLY A 8 -9.10 -9.35 -6.67
N LYS A 9 -8.29 -10.10 -7.42
CA LYS A 9 -6.88 -10.33 -7.11
C LYS A 9 -6.08 -10.22 -8.39
N CYS A 10 -4.91 -9.60 -8.31
CA CYS A 10 -3.94 -9.59 -9.39
C CYS A 10 -2.54 -9.80 -8.84
N TRP A 11 -1.67 -10.34 -9.71
CA TRP A 11 -0.26 -10.52 -9.43
C TRP A 11 0.56 -9.86 -10.52
N PHE A 12 1.70 -9.31 -10.11
CA PHE A 12 2.68 -8.77 -11.04
C PHE A 12 4.09 -8.96 -10.48
N GLY A 13 5.06 -9.10 -11.37
CA GLY A 13 6.47 -9.15 -11.04
C GLY A 13 7.13 -7.80 -11.24
N VAL A 14 8.04 -7.43 -10.34
CA VAL A 14 8.97 -6.30 -10.51
C VAL A 14 10.34 -6.79 -10.06
N ASP A 15 11.31 -6.78 -10.97
CA ASP A 15 12.63 -7.35 -10.75
C ASP A 15 12.56 -8.79 -10.21
N SER A 16 13.22 -9.06 -9.07
CA SER A 16 13.23 -10.36 -8.38
C SER A 16 12.09 -10.56 -7.38
N LYS A 17 11.09 -9.67 -7.39
CA LYS A 17 9.96 -9.67 -6.44
C LYS A 17 8.65 -9.90 -7.18
N THR A 18 7.70 -10.48 -6.45
CA THR A 18 6.31 -10.62 -6.88
C THR A 18 5.41 -9.90 -5.90
N PHE A 19 4.37 -9.27 -6.44
CA PHE A 19 3.38 -8.55 -5.66
C PHE A 19 2.01 -9.15 -5.91
N GLU A 20 1.22 -9.28 -4.85
CA GLU A 20 -0.20 -9.61 -4.91
C GLU A 20 -0.99 -8.42 -4.39
N ILE A 21 -1.96 -7.94 -5.17
CA ILE A 21 -2.97 -6.99 -4.69
C ILE A 21 -4.29 -7.73 -4.67
N SER A 22 -4.97 -7.70 -3.51
CA SER A 22 -6.30 -8.27 -3.37
C SER A 22 -7.28 -7.29 -2.75
N VAL A 23 -8.49 -7.25 -3.31
CA VAL A 23 -9.65 -6.53 -2.78
C VAL A 23 -10.59 -7.56 -2.21
N ASN A 24 -10.94 -7.39 -0.94
CA ASN A 24 -11.74 -8.35 -0.19
C ASN A 24 -12.86 -7.62 0.57
N LYS A 25 -13.90 -8.36 0.96
CA LYS A 25 -15.00 -7.86 1.79
C LYS A 25 -15.19 -8.75 3.00
N ALA A 26 -15.17 -8.17 4.20
CA ALA A 26 -15.44 -8.88 5.45
C ALA A 26 -16.28 -8.02 6.38
N LYS A 27 -17.29 -8.62 7.04
CA LYS A 27 -18.23 -7.92 7.96
C LYS A 27 -18.82 -6.64 7.33
N GLY A 28 -19.19 -6.71 6.05
CA GLY A 28 -19.72 -5.57 5.29
C GLY A 28 -18.70 -4.52 4.84
N LYS A 29 -17.43 -4.59 5.28
CA LYS A 29 -16.38 -3.62 4.95
C LYS A 29 -15.46 -4.14 3.84
N VAL A 30 -15.17 -3.29 2.86
CA VAL A 30 -14.18 -3.54 1.80
C VAL A 30 -12.79 -3.13 2.29
N PHE A 31 -11.79 -3.96 2.00
CA PHE A 31 -10.40 -3.71 2.35
C PHE A 31 -9.47 -4.24 1.26
N GLY A 32 -8.31 -3.60 1.16
CA GLY A 32 -7.23 -3.99 0.27
C GLY A 32 -6.08 -4.64 1.05
N THR A 33 -5.43 -5.62 0.44
CA THR A 33 -4.14 -6.14 0.91
C THR A 33 -3.14 -6.10 -0.22
N VAL A 34 -1.92 -5.66 0.07
CA VAL A 34 -0.77 -5.76 -0.82
C VAL A 34 0.27 -6.64 -0.13
N CYS A 35 0.69 -7.70 -0.81
CA CYS A 35 1.75 -8.61 -0.34
C CYS A 35 2.95 -8.52 -1.27
N GLU A 36 4.15 -8.43 -0.73
CA GLU A 36 5.43 -8.51 -1.43
C GLU A 36 6.10 -9.83 -1.09
N ARG A 37 6.57 -10.55 -2.11
CA ARG A 37 7.37 -11.77 -1.95
C ARG A 37 8.66 -11.65 -2.76
N GLY A 38 9.78 -12.04 -2.17
CA GLY A 38 11.08 -12.17 -2.84
C GLY A 38 11.91 -13.26 -2.19
N LEU A 39 13.12 -13.50 -2.71
CA LEU A 39 13.98 -14.63 -2.34
C LEU A 39 14.09 -14.89 -0.83
N ASN A 40 14.09 -13.86 0.01
CA ASN A 40 14.10 -13.96 1.47
C ASN A 40 13.19 -12.93 2.16
N ILE A 41 12.19 -12.39 1.45
CA ILE A 41 11.33 -11.32 1.96
C ILE A 41 9.88 -11.73 1.79
N TYR A 42 9.11 -11.63 2.87
CA TYR A 42 7.65 -11.66 2.86
C TYR A 42 7.15 -10.46 3.67
N SER A 43 6.57 -9.49 3.00
CA SER A 43 5.99 -8.30 3.64
C SER A 43 4.56 -8.14 3.16
N TRP A 44 3.69 -7.57 4.00
CA TRP A 44 2.32 -7.27 3.60
C TRP A 44 1.78 -6.07 4.37
N VAL A 45 0.84 -5.39 3.74
CA VAL A 45 0.13 -4.26 4.31
C VAL A 45 -1.34 -4.32 3.92
N ARG A 46 -2.19 -3.93 4.86
CA ARG A 46 -3.65 -3.88 4.70
C ARG A 46 -4.15 -2.45 4.82
N PHE A 47 -5.14 -2.12 4.01
CA PHE A 47 -5.79 -0.82 3.94
C PHE A 47 -7.31 -0.97 3.95
N SER A 48 -8.03 0.09 4.31
CA SER A 48 -9.43 0.23 3.90
C SER A 48 -9.53 0.31 2.37
N GLY A 49 -10.75 0.18 1.82
CA GLY A 49 -10.97 0.44 0.39
C GLY A 49 -10.43 1.80 -0.06
N LYS A 50 -10.61 2.85 0.76
CA LYS A 50 -10.13 4.20 0.47
C LYS A 50 -8.60 4.31 0.53
N GLY A 51 -7.94 3.66 1.48
CA GLY A 51 -6.48 3.65 1.58
C GLY A 51 -5.81 2.89 0.44
N LEU A 52 -6.44 1.81 -0.05
CA LEU A 52 -5.96 1.15 -1.25
C LEU A 52 -6.02 2.09 -2.45
N THR A 53 -7.10 2.86 -2.62
CA THR A 53 -7.17 3.90 -3.66
C THR A 53 -6.03 4.91 -3.52
N PHE A 54 -5.75 5.39 -2.31
CA PHE A 54 -4.63 6.33 -2.10
C PHE A 54 -3.26 5.76 -2.47
N LEU A 55 -3.03 4.47 -2.21
CA LEU A 55 -1.81 3.78 -2.62
C LEU A 55 -1.71 3.73 -4.16
N LEU A 56 -2.77 3.32 -4.84
CA LEU A 56 -2.80 3.19 -6.30
C LEU A 56 -2.63 4.55 -7.00
N GLU A 57 -3.34 5.58 -6.55
CA GLU A 57 -3.14 6.97 -7.02
C GLU A 57 -1.68 7.43 -6.81
N GLY A 58 -1.06 7.03 -5.70
CA GLY A 58 0.33 7.36 -5.42
C GLY A 58 1.31 6.65 -6.36
N ALA A 59 1.01 5.41 -6.74
CA ALA A 59 1.78 4.68 -7.75
C ALA A 59 1.58 5.27 -9.15
N GLU A 60 0.38 5.68 -9.52
CA GLU A 60 0.12 6.39 -10.78
C GLU A 60 0.84 7.75 -10.82
N THR A 61 0.84 8.48 -9.71
CA THR A 61 1.58 9.74 -9.59
C THR A 61 3.07 9.55 -9.90
N TYR A 62 3.67 8.43 -9.44
CA TYR A 62 5.08 8.12 -9.73
C TYR A 62 5.36 8.03 -11.24
N CYS A 63 4.45 7.46 -12.04
CA CYS A 63 4.61 7.36 -13.50
C CYS A 63 4.68 8.74 -14.19
N CYS A 64 4.17 9.78 -13.55
CA CYS A 64 4.12 11.14 -14.08
C CYS A 64 5.23 12.06 -13.52
N LEU A 65 6.07 11.56 -12.60
CA LEU A 65 7.14 12.37 -11.99
C LEU A 65 8.25 12.63 -12.99
N LYS A 66 8.77 13.86 -12.96
CA LYS A 66 9.98 14.22 -13.69
C LYS A 66 11.22 13.69 -12.97
N VAL A 67 12.29 13.51 -13.74
CA VAL A 67 13.60 13.14 -13.20
C VAL A 67 14.02 14.14 -12.12
N GLY A 68 14.34 13.64 -10.92
CA GLY A 68 14.77 14.44 -9.78
C GLY A 68 13.64 14.94 -8.87
N GLU A 69 12.37 14.74 -9.22
CA GLU A 69 11.26 15.09 -8.33
C GLU A 69 11.19 14.15 -7.13
N ARG A 70 10.87 14.74 -5.97
CA ARG A 70 10.60 13.99 -4.73
C ARG A 70 9.11 13.71 -4.64
N PHE A 71 8.77 12.54 -4.11
CA PHE A 71 7.37 12.16 -3.89
C PHE A 71 7.16 11.62 -2.48
N LYS A 72 6.12 12.12 -1.83
CA LYS A 72 5.69 11.71 -0.50
C LYS A 72 4.19 11.98 -0.32
N LYS A 73 3.43 10.97 0.09
CA LYS A 73 1.99 11.04 0.39
C LYS A 73 1.75 10.34 1.72
N ALA A 74 1.02 10.97 2.63
CA ALA A 74 0.67 10.38 3.92
C ALA A 74 -0.85 10.42 4.12
N TRP A 75 -1.38 9.39 4.77
CA TRP A 75 -2.80 9.31 5.12
C TRP A 75 -3.01 8.52 6.41
N ALA A 76 -4.21 8.63 6.98
CA ALA A 76 -4.59 7.93 8.20
C ALA A 76 -5.91 7.19 8.03
N GLU A 77 -6.03 6.03 8.65
CA GLU A 77 -7.22 5.21 8.71
C GLU A 77 -7.45 4.76 10.16
N GLY A 78 -8.36 5.45 10.86
CA GLY A 78 -8.56 5.22 12.29
C GLY A 78 -7.27 5.46 13.07
N GLU A 79 -6.78 4.44 13.76
CA GLU A 79 -5.56 4.50 14.57
C GLU A 79 -4.30 4.08 13.81
N ARG A 80 -4.40 3.86 12.50
CA ARG A 80 -3.26 3.50 11.65
C ARG A 80 -2.88 4.63 10.72
N ARG A 81 -1.58 4.88 10.59
CA ARG A 81 -1.01 5.87 9.66
C ARG A 81 -0.20 5.17 8.59
N TYR A 82 -0.16 5.80 7.43
CA TYR A 82 0.51 5.31 6.25
C TYR A 82 1.30 6.43 5.59
N GLN A 83 2.41 6.07 4.98
CA GLN A 83 3.20 6.95 4.15
C GLN A 83 3.73 6.19 2.95
N LEU A 84 3.52 6.74 1.77
CA LEU A 84 4.11 6.31 0.52
C LEU A 84 5.13 7.35 0.09
N GLU A 85 6.36 6.94 -0.18
CA GLU A 85 7.40 7.87 -0.64
C GLU A 85 8.35 7.22 -1.64
N LEU A 86 8.90 8.03 -2.53
CA LEU A 86 9.94 7.62 -3.46
C LEU A 86 11.29 7.59 -2.73
N ARG A 87 11.96 6.43 -2.74
CA ARG A 87 13.29 6.24 -2.17
C ARG A 87 14.25 5.70 -3.22
N THR A 88 15.54 5.84 -2.95
CA THR A 88 16.63 5.32 -3.79
C THR A 88 17.58 4.51 -2.93
N ASN A 89 18.05 3.38 -3.43
CA ASN A 89 19.15 2.61 -2.88
C ASN A 89 20.13 2.19 -4.00
N LYS A 90 21.08 1.30 -3.70
CA LYS A 90 22.05 0.81 -4.69
C LYS A 90 21.44 0.05 -5.88
N ALA A 91 20.23 -0.48 -5.73
CA ALA A 91 19.51 -1.21 -6.78
C ALA A 91 18.61 -0.29 -7.63
N GLY A 92 18.48 0.99 -7.26
CA GLY A 92 17.67 1.96 -8.00
C GLY A 92 16.59 2.62 -7.14
N GLN A 93 15.58 3.15 -7.82
CA GLN A 93 14.45 3.86 -7.22
C GLN A 93 13.28 2.91 -6.96
N PHE A 94 12.58 3.12 -5.85
CA PHE A 94 11.40 2.33 -5.48
C PHE A 94 10.43 3.15 -4.65
N LEU A 95 9.15 2.80 -4.73
CA LEU A 95 8.13 3.31 -3.84
C LEU A 95 8.14 2.52 -2.53
N PHE A 96 8.28 3.23 -1.41
CA PHE A 96 8.28 2.64 -0.08
C PHE A 96 7.00 3.01 0.66
N CYS A 97 6.19 2.00 0.98
CA CYS A 97 4.96 2.16 1.76
C CYS A 97 5.20 1.70 3.19
N THR A 98 5.12 2.62 4.15
CA THR A 98 5.16 2.31 5.59
C THR A 98 3.79 2.42 6.20
N ALA A 99 3.53 1.57 7.19
CA ALA A 99 2.32 1.59 7.98
C ALA A 99 2.69 1.42 9.46
N TRP A 100 2.11 2.25 10.33
CA TRP A 100 2.36 2.19 11.77
C TRP A 100 1.12 2.57 12.56
N ASP A 101 0.98 1.97 13.73
CA ASP A 101 -0.13 2.26 14.63
C ASP A 101 0.19 3.50 15.48
N VAL A 102 -0.84 4.28 15.78
CA VAL A 102 -0.76 5.44 16.67
C VAL A 102 -0.98 4.94 18.09
N VAL A 103 0.09 4.85 18.88
CA VAL A 103 -0.03 4.56 20.30
C VAL A 103 -0.63 5.78 20.99
N LYS A 104 -1.82 5.64 21.56
CA LYS A 104 -2.37 6.61 22.51
C LYS A 104 -1.79 6.26 23.89
N TYR A 105 -0.95 7.13 24.43
CA TYR A 105 -0.64 7.07 25.85
C TYR A 105 -1.85 7.62 26.59
N GLU A 106 -2.69 6.74 27.12
CA GLU A 106 -3.65 7.16 28.13
C GLU A 106 -2.84 7.54 29.37
N HIS A 107 -2.90 8.82 29.73
CA HIS A 107 -2.43 9.28 31.03
C HIS A 107 -3.24 8.54 32.11
N LEU A 108 -2.61 7.54 32.73
CA LEU A 108 -3.00 7.05 34.04
C LEU A 108 -3.03 8.28 34.96
N LYS A 109 -4.24 8.77 35.25
CA LYS A 109 -4.51 9.71 36.32
C LYS A 109 -4.71 8.93 37.61
#